data_AF-A0AAV6RDG4-F1
#
_entry.id   AF-A0AAV6RDG4-F1
#
_cell.length_a   1.000
_cell.length_b   1.000
_cell.length_c   1.000
_cell.angle_alpha   90.00
_cell.angle_beta   90.00
_cell.angle_gamma   90.00
#
_symmetry.space_group_name_H-M   'P 1'
#
loop_
_entity.id
_entity.type
_entity.pdbx_description
1 polymer ?
#
loop_
_entity_poly.entity_id
_entity_poly.type
_entity_poly.pdbx_seq_one_letter_code
_entity_poly.pdbx_strand_id
1 'polypeptide(L)'
;MLLYSGHTEEGAHHSEGQWALIGWEPIRSHIISAKFATKKSSIRLRVIQCYALTNDAEEEKKDAFYQQLLAEQDKSRKKDIMVLMGDLNAKIGSDNTDHEE
;
A
#
# COMPACT_ATOMS: atom_id res chain seq x y z
N MET A 1 -6.95 7.77 10.85
CA MET A 1 -7.34 6.36 11.01
C MET A 1 -6.58 5.80 12.21
N LEU A 2 -7.28 5.43 13.29
CA LEU A 2 -6.67 4.84 14.49
C LEU A 2 -6.71 3.30 14.31
N LEU A 3 -5.56 2.65 14.21
CA LEU A 3 -5.50 1.18 14.13
C LEU A 3 -5.56 0.63 15.56
N TYR A 4 -6.75 0.24 16.00
CA TYR A 4 -6.95 -0.41 17.30
C TYR A 4 -7.03 -1.93 17.12
N SER A 5 -6.05 -2.65 17.65
CA SER A 5 -6.10 -4.11 17.80
C SER A 5 -6.94 -4.42 19.04
N GLY A 6 -8.27 -4.47 18.89
CA GLY A 6 -9.18 -4.69 20.02
C GLY A 6 -9.24 -6.15 20.47
N HIS A 7 -8.65 -6.47 21.62
CA HIS A 7 -9.24 -7.19 22.78
C HIS A 7 -8.14 -7.58 23.77
N THR A 8 -8.41 -7.37 25.06
CA THR A 8 -7.53 -7.68 26.20
C THR A 8 -7.86 -9.06 26.78
N GLU A 9 -7.64 -10.13 26.03
CA GLU A 9 -7.75 -11.49 26.58
C GLU A 9 -6.36 -12.06 26.87
N GLU A 10 -6.13 -12.41 28.14
CA GLU A 10 -4.91 -13.08 28.60
C GLU A 10 -4.81 -14.46 27.95
N GLY A 11 -3.89 -14.62 27.00
CA GLY A 11 -3.61 -15.88 26.31
C GLY A 11 -3.64 -15.80 24.78
N ALA A 12 -4.09 -14.69 24.20
CA ALA A 12 -4.03 -14.51 22.76
C ALA A 12 -2.58 -14.26 22.29
N HIS A 13 -2.14 -14.96 21.23
CA HIS A 13 -0.84 -14.77 20.53
C HIS A 13 -0.71 -13.39 19.82
N HIS A 14 -1.43 -12.36 20.28
CA HIS A 14 -1.53 -11.05 19.63
C HIS A 14 -0.49 -10.02 20.09
N SER A 15 0.42 -10.39 21.00
CA SER A 15 1.47 -9.48 21.49
C SER A 15 2.55 -9.17 20.45
N GLU A 16 2.73 -9.98 19.39
CA GLU A 16 3.75 -9.71 18.35
C GLU A 16 3.32 -8.63 17.34
N GLY A 17 2.02 -8.49 17.04
CA GLY A 17 1.54 -7.57 16.00
C GLY A 17 1.60 -6.09 16.41
N GLN A 18 1.40 -5.81 17.69
CA GLN A 18 1.35 -4.44 18.24
C GLN A 18 2.72 -3.74 18.20
N TRP A 19 3.81 -4.51 18.15
CA TRP A 19 5.20 -4.03 18.12
C TRP A 19 5.83 -4.14 16.73
N ALA A 20 5.09 -4.68 15.75
CA ALA A 20 5.60 -4.86 14.40
C ALA A 20 5.51 -3.56 13.58
N LEU A 21 4.50 -2.71 13.78
CA LEU A 21 4.38 -1.45 13.02
C LEU A 21 5.48 -0.47 13.45
N ILE A 22 6.43 -0.20 12.55
CA ILE A 22 7.54 0.74 12.77
C ILE A 22 7.07 2.17 12.49
N GLY A 23 6.17 2.34 11.52
CA GLY A 23 5.65 3.64 11.14
C GLY A 23 4.76 3.55 9.91
N TRP A 24 3.96 4.58 9.70
CA TRP A 24 3.09 4.73 8.54
C TRP A 24 3.10 6.18 8.08
N GLU A 25 2.82 6.39 6.79
CA GLU A 25 2.85 7.69 6.14
C GLU A 25 1.68 7.79 5.15
N PRO A 26 0.78 8.77 5.32
CA PRO A 26 -0.21 9.11 4.30
C PRO A 26 0.48 9.95 3.23
N ILE A 27 0.80 9.34 2.09
CA ILE A 27 1.53 10.01 1.01
C ILE A 27 0.60 11.00 0.30
N ARG A 28 -0.64 10.57 0.01
CA ARG A 28 -1.77 11.39 -0.49
C ARG A 28 -3.11 10.77 -0.08
N SER A 29 -4.23 11.42 -0.45
CA SER A 29 -5.59 10.91 -0.23
C SER A 29 -5.81 9.47 -0.72
N HIS A 30 -5.02 9.05 -1.71
CA HIS A 30 -5.17 7.79 -2.42
C HIS A 30 -4.05 6.78 -2.16
N ILE A 31 -3.02 7.13 -1.37
CA ILE A 31 -1.89 6.23 -1.11
C ILE A 31 -1.46 6.37 0.35
N ILE A 32 -1.42 5.24 1.05
CA ILE A 32 -0.85 5.13 2.40
C ILE A 32 0.20 4.01 2.40
N SER A 33 1.34 4.27 3.04
CA SER A 33 2.37 3.27 3.25
C SER A 33 2.52 2.96 4.74
N ALA A 34 2.67 1.69 5.08
CA ALA A 34 2.99 1.23 6.42
C ALA A 34 4.22 0.32 6.36
N LYS A 35 5.12 0.47 7.34
CA LYS A 35 6.35 -0.31 7.47
C LYS A 35 6.26 -1.16 8.72
N PHE A 36 6.57 -2.43 8.58
CA PHE A 36 6.55 -3.40 9.65
C PHE A 36 7.93 -4.04 9.83
N ALA A 37 8.30 -4.25 11.09
CA ALA A 37 9.37 -5.14 11.49
C ALA A 37 8.95 -6.57 11.19
N THR A 38 9.90 -7.38 10.77
CA THR A 38 9.70 -8.82 10.60
C THR A 38 10.57 -9.55 11.63
N LYS A 39 10.29 -10.84 11.86
CA LYS A 39 11.13 -11.68 12.74
C LYS A 39 12.60 -11.69 12.32
N LYS A 40 12.88 -11.50 11.03
CA LYS A 40 14.24 -11.29 10.53
C LYS A 40 14.57 -9.80 10.57
N SER A 41 15.35 -9.38 11.56
CA SER A 41 15.72 -7.97 11.81
C SER A 41 16.37 -7.25 10.63
N SER A 42 16.87 -7.98 9.62
CA SER A 42 17.43 -7.41 8.40
C SER A 42 16.41 -7.16 7.27
N ILE A 43 15.17 -7.66 7.40
CA ILE A 43 14.09 -7.53 6.42
C ILE A 43 12.98 -6.65 7.01
N ARG A 44 12.45 -5.74 6.19
CA ARG A 44 11.22 -5.01 6.50
C ARG A 44 10.09 -5.49 5.59
N LEU A 45 8.88 -5.42 6.10
CA LEU A 45 7.67 -5.54 5.28
C LEU A 45 7.13 -4.13 5.06
N ARG A 46 6.96 -3.71 3.81
CA ARG A 46 6.26 -2.50 3.46
C ARG A 46 4.94 -2.86 2.81
N VAL A 47 3.85 -2.37 3.38
CA VAL A 47 2.52 -2.43 2.75
C VAL A 47 2.23 -1.06 2.17
N ILE A 48 1.88 -1.00 0.90
CA ILE A 48 1.38 0.19 0.22
C ILE A 48 -0.06 -0.11 -0.14
N GLN A 49 -0.99 0.57 0.52
CA GLN A 49 -2.39 0.52 0.18
C GLN A 49 -2.69 1.73 -0.71
N CYS A 50 -3.32 1.47 -1.86
CA CYS A 50 -3.71 2.51 -2.78
C CYS A 50 -5.18 2.37 -3.22
N TYR A 51 -5.75 3.51 -3.59
CA TYR A 51 -7.04 3.61 -4.24
C TYR A 51 -6.80 4.36 -5.56
N ALA A 52 -6.92 3.70 -6.70
CA ALA A 52 -6.70 4.32 -7.99
C ALA A 52 -7.74 5.42 -8.26
N LEU A 53 -7.33 6.41 -9.03
CA LEU A 53 -8.26 7.42 -9.53
C LEU A 53 -9.30 6.79 -10.46
N THR A 54 -10.46 7.43 -10.58
CA THR A 54 -11.51 7.01 -11.52
C THR A 54 -11.06 7.19 -12.96
N ASN A 55 -11.70 6.46 -13.88
CA ASN A 55 -11.38 6.54 -15.31
C ASN A 55 -11.61 7.95 -15.89
N ASP A 56 -12.52 8.73 -15.31
CA ASP A 56 -12.82 10.10 -15.76
C ASP A 56 -11.82 11.14 -15.22
N ALA A 57 -10.84 10.73 -14.41
CA ALA A 57 -9.80 11.64 -13.94
C ALA A 57 -8.90 12.10 -15.11
N GLU A 58 -8.51 13.37 -15.07
CA GLU A 58 -7.53 13.95 -16.01
C GLU A 58 -6.26 13.08 -16.08
N GLU A 59 -5.74 12.90 -17.30
CA GLU A 59 -4.54 12.09 -17.55
C GLU A 59 -3.34 12.56 -16.72
N GLU A 60 -3.12 13.86 -16.63
CA GLU A 60 -2.07 14.46 -15.79
C GLU A 60 -2.17 14.05 -14.32
N LYS A 61 -3.40 13.92 -13.79
CA LYS A 61 -3.64 13.48 -12.41
C LYS A 61 -3.36 11.98 -12.25
N LYS A 62 -3.69 11.17 -13.26
CA LYS A 62 -3.37 9.73 -13.29
C LYS A 62 -1.85 9.52 -13.35
N ASP A 63 -1.15 10.22 -14.23
CA ASP A 63 0.30 10.15 -14.36
C ASP A 63 0.99 10.56 -13.07
N ALA A 64 0.57 11.68 -12.48
CA ALA A 64 1.10 12.14 -11.20
C ALA A 64 0.87 11.11 -10.07
N PHE A 65 -0.24 10.39 -10.09
CA PHE A 65 -0.53 9.31 -9.15
C PHE A 65 0.42 8.12 -9.35
N TYR A 66 0.58 7.63 -10.57
CA TYR A 66 1.46 6.47 -10.85
C TYR A 66 2.94 6.79 -10.63
N GLN A 67 3.41 7.98 -11.01
CA GLN A 67 4.78 8.44 -10.75
C GLN A 67 5.09 8.46 -9.24
N GLN A 68 4.15 8.90 -8.42
CA GLN A 68 4.31 8.88 -6.97
C GLN A 68 4.30 7.46 -6.42
N LEU A 69 3.39 6.61 -6.90
CA LEU A 69 3.34 5.22 -6.49
C LEU A 69 4.69 4.52 -6.76
N LEU A 70 5.29 4.75 -7.93
CA LEU A 70 6.62 4.25 -8.28
C LEU A 70 7.70 4.82 -7.35
N ALA A 71 7.68 6.12 -7.08
CA ALA A 71 8.62 6.75 -6.15
C ALA A 71 8.54 6.14 -4.72
N GLU A 72 7.35 5.73 -4.27
CA GLU A 72 7.18 5.04 -2.99
C GLU A 72 7.71 3.61 -3.00
N GLN A 73 7.63 2.93 -4.14
CA GLN A 73 8.20 1.60 -4.31
C GLN A 73 9.74 1.67 -4.24
N ASP A 74 10.34 2.67 -4.89
CA ASP A 74 11.79 2.86 -4.93
C ASP A 74 12.43 3.17 -3.56
N LYS A 75 11.64 3.63 -2.59
CA LYS A 75 12.11 3.83 -1.19
C LYS A 75 12.40 2.52 -0.46
N SER A 76 12.08 1.36 -1.01
CA SER A 76 12.29 0.06 -0.35
C SER A 76 13.63 -0.54 -0.72
N ARG A 77 14.29 -1.21 0.22
CA ARG A 77 15.56 -1.90 -0.06
C ARG A 77 15.26 -3.18 -0.84
N LYS A 78 16.18 -3.63 -1.70
CA LYS A 78 16.03 -4.88 -2.50
C LYS A 78 15.67 -6.14 -1.69
N LYS A 79 16.02 -6.16 -0.41
CA LYS A 79 15.76 -7.29 0.52
C LYS A 79 14.44 -7.18 1.27
N ASP A 80 13.78 -6.03 1.21
CA ASP A 80 12.52 -5.79 1.90
C ASP A 80 11.39 -6.42 1.09
N ILE A 81 10.38 -6.92 1.78
CA ILE A 81 9.17 -7.45 1.17
C ILE A 81 8.23 -6.28 0.97
N MET A 82 7.69 -6.13 -0.25
CA MET A 82 6.70 -5.11 -0.56
C MET A 82 5.39 -5.77 -0.97
N VAL A 83 4.30 -5.31 -0.36
CA VAL A 83 2.93 -5.67 -0.74
C VAL A 83 2.24 -4.41 -1.23
N LEU A 84 1.98 -4.34 -2.52
CA LEU A 84 1.09 -3.34 -3.10
C LEU A 84 -0.33 -3.92 -3.12
N MET A 85 -1.28 -3.22 -2.52
CA MET A 85 -2.66 -3.68 -2.41
C MET A 85 -3.66 -2.53 -2.47
N GLY A 86 -4.94 -2.88 -2.58
CA GLY A 86 -6.05 -1.94 -2.58
C GLY A 86 -6.87 -2.02 -3.86
N ASP A 87 -7.62 -0.97 -4.13
CA ASP A 87 -8.47 -0.88 -5.31
C ASP A 87 -7.68 -0.17 -6.41
N LEU A 88 -7.18 -0.94 -7.37
CA LEU A 88 -6.40 -0.40 -8.49
C LEU A 88 -7.28 -0.02 -9.69
N ASN A 89 -8.61 -0.20 -9.59
CA ASN A 89 -9.57 0.05 -10.67
C ASN A 89 -9.11 -0.54 -12.03
N ALA A 90 -8.44 -1.69 -12.00
CA ALA A 90 -7.83 -2.29 -13.18
C ALA A 90 -8.92 -2.93 -14.07
N LYS A 91 -8.96 -2.59 -15.35
CA LYS A 91 -9.75 -3.33 -16.34
C LYS A 91 -9.08 -4.70 -16.57
N ILE A 92 -9.81 -5.79 -16.37
CA ILE A 92 -9.37 -7.14 -16.71
C ILE A 92 -10.36 -7.69 -17.75
N GLY A 93 -9.93 -7.86 -19.00
CA GLY A 93 -10.78 -8.43 -20.05
C GLY A 93 -10.24 -8.27 -21.47
N SER A 94 -10.71 -9.10 -22.38
CA SER A 94 -10.36 -9.14 -23.81
C SER A 94 -10.98 -8.04 -24.66
N ASP A 95 -11.60 -7.03 -24.04
CA ASP A 95 -12.25 -5.92 -24.72
C ASP A 95 -11.45 -4.63 -24.48
N ASN A 96 -10.32 -4.55 -25.18
CA ASN A 96 -9.51 -3.33 -25.34
C ASN A 96 -9.94 -2.56 -26.61
N THR A 97 -11.17 -2.77 -27.08
CA THR A 97 -11.59 -2.29 -28.41
C THR A 97 -11.90 -0.78 -28.43
N ASP A 98 -12.02 -0.15 -27.25
CA ASP A 98 -12.14 1.30 -27.13
C ASP A 98 -10.82 1.88 -26.58
N HIS A 99 -9.77 1.78 -27.40
CA HIS A 99 -8.72 2.78 -27.39
C HIS A 99 -9.34 4.09 -27.89
N GLU A 100 -9.71 4.98 -26.98
CA GLU A 100 -9.92 6.38 -27.36
C GLU A 100 -8.56 6.93 -27.84
N GLU A 101 -8.55 7.45 -29.07
CA GLU A 101 -7.47 8.30 -29.62
C GLU A 101 -7.32 9.60 -28.82
#